data_AF-A0A3M7PYA9-F1
#
_entry.id   AF-A0A3M7PYA9-F1
#
_cell.length_a   1.000
_cell.length_b   1.000
_cell.length_c   1.000
_cell.angle_alpha   90.00
_cell.angle_beta   90.00
_cell.angle_gamma   90.00
#
_symmetry.space_group_name_H-M   'P 1'
#
loop_
_entity.id
_entity.type
_entity.pdbx_description
1 polymer ?
#
loop_
_entity_poly.entity_id
_entity_poly.type
_entity_poly.pdbx_seq_one_letter_code
_entity_poly.pdbx_strand_id
1 'polypeptide(L)' 'MIMETQKEWQVVFIICAVIFLIGGVFYCVFCDGQIQEWAKSKDPEEKRNKYEYDNEAITKF' A
#
# COMPACT_ATOMS: atom_id res chain seq x y z
N MET A 1 -20.84 -11.25 -35.46
CA MET A 1 -21.21 -10.28 -34.40
C MET A 1 -20.55 -10.63 -33.06
N ILE A 2 -20.70 -11.85 -32.52
CA ILE A 2 -20.11 -12.28 -31.23
C ILE A 2 -18.57 -12.24 -31.20
N MET A 3 -17.90 -12.56 -32.31
CA MET A 3 -16.42 -12.57 -32.37
C MET A 3 -15.78 -11.18 -32.24
N GLU A 4 -16.48 -10.12 -32.64
CA GLU A 4 -15.93 -8.76 -32.60
C GLU A 4 -15.96 -8.21 -31.18
N THR A 5 -17.08 -8.41 -30.47
CA THR A 5 -17.22 -8.00 -29.07
C THR A 5 -16.22 -8.72 -28.16
N GLN A 6 -15.98 -10.02 -28.40
CA GLN A 6 -15.00 -10.78 -27.62
C GLN A 6 -13.58 -10.22 -27.76
N LYS A 7 -13.15 -9.85 -28.98
CA LYS A 7 -11.83 -9.26 -29.23
C LYS A 7 -11.69 -7.89 -28.57
N GLU A 8 -12.72 -7.06 -28.64
CA GLU A 8 -12.73 -5.75 -27.99
C GLU A 8 -12.54 -5.87 -26.47
N TRP A 9 -13.25 -6.79 -25.82
CA TRP A 9 -13.09 -7.05 -24.39
C TRP A 9 -11.70 -7.58 -24.03
N GLN A 10 -11.13 -8.46 -24.87
CA GLN A 10 -9.74 -8.93 -24.67
C GLN A 10 -8.75 -7.76 -24.65
N VAL A 11 -8.91 -6.78 -25.55
CA VAL A 11 -8.05 -5.59 -25.58
C VAL A 11 -8.20 -4.78 -24.28
N VAL A 12 -9.43 -4.57 -23.80
CA VAL A 12 -9.68 -3.87 -22.53
C VAL A 12 -8.99 -4.57 -21.36
N PHE A 13 -9.13 -5.90 -21.25
CA PHE A 13 -8.49 -6.66 -20.18
C PHE A 13 -6.96 -6.61 -20.25
N ILE A 14 -6.38 -6.65 -21.46
CA ILE A 14 -4.93 -6.53 -21.64
C ILE A 14 -4.45 -5.15 -21.18
N ILE A 15 -5.16 -4.08 -21.55
CA ILE A 15 -4.83 -2.72 -21.12
C ILE A 15 -4.91 -2.61 -19.59
N CYS A 16 -6.00 -3.11 -18.97
CA CYS A 16 -6.14 -3.13 -17.52
C CYS A 16 -5.01 -3.89 -16.83
N ALA A 17 -4.66 -5.09 -17.34
CA ALA A 17 -3.59 -5.90 -16.79
C ALA A 17 -2.24 -5.17 -16.85
N VAL A 18 -1.93 -4.52 -17.97
CA VAL A 18 -0.70 -3.74 -18.12
C VAL A 18 -0.66 -2.56 -17.14
N ILE A 19 -1.75 -1.81 -17.00
CA ILE A 19 -1.83 -0.68 -16.07
C ILE A 19 -1.63 -1.16 -14.62
N PHE A 20 -2.31 -2.25 -14.22
CA PHE A 20 -2.16 -2.78 -12.86
C PHE A 20 -0.77 -3.37 -12.61
N LEU A 21 -0.17 -4.03 -13.60
CA LEU A 21 1.18 -4.58 -13.45
C LEU A 21 2.20 -3.47 -13.32
N ILE A 22 2.14 -2.44 -14.17
CA ILE A 22 3.04 -1.27 -14.07
C ILE A 22 2.82 -0.53 -12.76
N GLY A 23 1.56 -0.25 -12.38
CA GLY A 23 1.24 0.42 -11.13
C GLY A 23 1.67 -0.39 -9.91
N GLY A 24 1.51 -1.71 -9.94
CA GLY A 24 1.95 -2.63 -8.90
C GLY A 24 3.47 -2.69 -8.78
N VAL A 25 4.20 -2.79 -9.88
CA VAL A 25 5.67 -2.75 -9.89
C VAL A 25 6.17 -1.41 -9.36
N PHE A 26 5.57 -0.30 -9.80
CA PHE A 26 5.89 1.04 -9.29
C PHE A 26 5.66 1.10 -7.78
N TYR A 27 4.50 0.66 -7.29
CA TYR A 27 4.23 0.63 -5.85
C TYR A 27 5.23 -0.26 -5.10
N CYS A 28 5.55 -1.45 -5.58
CA CYS A 28 6.51 -2.33 -4.93
C CYS A 28 7.93 -1.73 -4.84
N VAL A 29 8.34 -0.92 -5.82
CA VAL A 29 9.67 -0.28 -5.82
C VAL A 29 9.69 0.98 -4.96
N PHE A 30 8.63 1.78 -4.99
CA PHE A 30 8.62 3.12 -4.38
C PHE A 30 7.85 3.22 -3.05
N CYS A 31 7.12 2.18 -2.64
CA CYS A 31 6.41 2.19 -1.37
C CYS A 31 7.39 2.12 -0.19
N ASP A 32 7.15 2.95 0.82
CA ASP A 32 7.78 2.85 2.13
C ASP A 32 6.72 2.41 3.16
N GLY A 33 7.06 1.39 3.95
CA GLY A 33 6.21 0.87 5.02
C GLY A 33 6.30 1.67 6.33
N GLN A 34 7.17 2.69 6.40
CA GLN A 34 7.30 3.54 7.57
C GLN A 34 6.15 4.55 7.68
N ILE A 35 5.81 4.89 8.93
CA ILE A 35 4.86 5.98 9.22
C ILE A 35 5.45 7.28 8.68
N GLN A 36 4.74 7.86 7.72
CA GLN A 36 5.10 9.11 7.08
C GLN A 36 5.10 10.27 8.09
N GLU A 37 5.95 11.28 7.90
CA GLU A 37 6.15 12.34 8.90
C GLU A 37 4.87 13.13 9.23
N TRP A 38 3.97 13.30 8.27
CA TRP A 38 2.68 13.95 8.46
C TRP A 38 1.71 13.12 9.31
N ALA A 39 1.89 11.80 9.36
CA ALA A 39 1.07 10.87 10.13
C ALA A 39 1.69 10.57 11.51
N LYS A 40 2.91 11.04 11.79
CA LYS A 40 3.48 10.97 13.12
C LYS A 40 2.70 11.91 14.04
N SER A 41 2.30 11.43 15.22
CA SER A 41 1.71 12.29 16.24
C SER A 41 2.64 13.47 16.50
N LYS A 42 2.10 14.68 16.59
CA LYS A 42 2.87 15.88 16.97
C LYS A 42 2.87 16.07 18.48
N ASP A 43 1.95 15.39 19.17
CA ASP A 43 1.81 15.43 20.60
C ASP A 43 2.94 14.61 21.28
N PRO A 44 3.80 15.25 22.09
CA PRO A 44 4.87 14.56 22.80
C PRO A 44 4.36 13.57 23.87
N GLU A 45 3.15 13.75 24.40
CA GLU A 45 2.54 12.85 25.39
C GLU A 45 2.07 11.55 24.73
N GLU A 46 1.43 11.65 23.55
CA GLU A 46 1.02 10.49 22.76
C GLU A 46 2.22 9.64 22.31
N LYS A 47 3.33 10.28 21.90
CA LYS A 47 4.57 9.57 21.57
C LYS A 47 5.10 8.78 22.76
N ARG A 48 5.17 9.40 23.93
CA ARG A 48 5.68 8.78 25.16
C ARG A 48 4.87 7.53 25.51
N ASN A 49 3.54 7.64 25.51
CA ASN A 49 2.64 6.53 25.82
C ASN A 49 2.81 5.35 24.85
N LYS A 50 3.02 5.65 23.56
CA LYS A 50 3.28 4.62 22.54
C LYS A 50 4.61 3.90 22.76
N TYR A 51 5.69 4.63 23.09
CA TYR A 51 6.97 4.01 23.44
C TYR A 51 6.89 3.15 24.70
N GLU A 52 6.13 3.58 25.71
CA GLU A 52 5.93 2.81 26.95
C GLU A 52 5.16 1.51 26.68
N TYR A 53 4.08 1.57 25.90
CA TYR A 53 3.33 0.39 25.45
C TYR A 53 4.19 -0.59 24.63
N ASP A 54 4.96 -0.09 23.66
CA ASP A 54 5.83 -0.92 22.82
C ASP A 54 6.92 -1.61 23.66
N ASN A 55 7.50 -0.94 24.67
CA ASN A 55 8.47 -1.53 25.60
C ASN A 55 7.84 -2.57 26.54
N GLU A 56 6.63 -2.31 27.06
CA GLU A 56 5.90 -3.31 27.85
C GLU A 56 5.58 -4.57 27.05
N ALA A 57 5.24 -4.43 25.76
CA ALA A 57 4.97 -5.56 24.89
C ALA A 57 6.23 -6.41 24.68
N ILE A 58 7.40 -5.80 24.48
CA ILE A 58 8.68 -6.50 24.28
C ILE A 58 9.11 -7.24 25.54
N THR A 59 8.89 -6.66 26.71
CA THR A 59 9.31 -7.22 28.01
C THR A 59 8.41 -8.35 28.52
N LYS A 60 7.24 -8.56 27.90
CA LYS A 60 6.28 -9.63 28.26
C LYS A 60 6.48 -10.94 27.48
N PHE A 61 7.53 -11.06 26.67
CA PHE A 61 7.96 -12.31 26.02
C PHE A 61 9.19 -12.90 26.71
#